data_AF-A0A4Q9Q1K2-F1
#
_entry.id   AF-A0A4Q9Q1K2-F1
#
_cell.length_a   1.000
_cell.length_b   1.000
_cell.length_c   1.000
_cell.angle_alpha   90.00
_cell.angle_beta   90.00
_cell.angle_gamma   90.00
#
_symmetry.space_group_name_H-M   'P 1'
#
loop_
_entity.id
_entity.type
_entity.pdbx_description
1 polymer ?
#
loop_
_entity_poly.entity_id
_entity_poly.type
_entity_poly.pdbx_seq_one_letter_code
_entity_poly.pdbx_strand_id
1 'polypeptide(L)'
;MLYMRVIDIIARIIAPFLSMDHPNLYRAGNTTSARFDNLRPQDIDVDKDGFVNPGGDGGISTFSNKRAEWPDRTTWVLKSSTPLVPGLIASKDLRVDGHWLIQPSQRMKRDAYVDHLKDLNSKAVRYDRLPPKEVVEAESEVSVLAAQSANADRATRFVYNALAAVVHKRVPVDEWDENDYEYIALLARALEDGTLELSALLWGPEGEAAEWKRAKAFTASAVAAYMAQEAVRVKASGNEDDESDMANDHAYLHALLKLDDAENPFSTVVASPAA
;
A
#
# COMPACT_ATOMS: atom_id res chain seq x y z
N MET A 1 24.20 35.23 -9.38
CA MET A 1 24.93 34.23 -8.56
C MET A 1 24.26 33.86 -7.23
N LEU A 2 23.30 34.63 -6.71
CA LEU A 2 22.58 34.26 -5.48
C LEU A 2 21.48 33.19 -5.69
N TYR A 3 20.92 33.09 -6.89
CA TYR A 3 19.76 32.23 -7.19
C TYR A 3 20.09 30.73 -7.24
N MET A 4 21.31 30.33 -7.60
CA MET A 4 21.69 28.90 -7.63
C MET A 4 22.03 28.32 -6.25
N ARG A 5 22.36 29.14 -5.24
CA ARG A 5 22.65 28.64 -3.88
C ARG A 5 21.40 28.35 -3.06
N VAL A 6 20.27 28.96 -3.40
CA VAL A 6 18.99 28.73 -2.69
C VAL A 6 18.34 27.41 -3.12
N ILE A 7 18.49 27.03 -4.40
CA ILE A 7 17.95 25.75 -4.92
C ILE A 7 18.67 24.55 -4.31
N ASP A 8 20.00 24.59 -4.15
CA ASP A 8 20.77 23.51 -3.49
C ASP A 8 20.47 23.37 -2.00
N ILE A 9 20.13 24.47 -1.31
CA ILE A 9 19.75 24.45 0.11
C ILE A 9 18.32 23.92 0.27
N ILE A 10 17.39 24.31 -0.60
CA ILE A 10 16.02 23.78 -0.60
C ILE A 10 16.01 22.28 -0.96
N ALA A 11 16.81 21.84 -1.93
CA ALA A 11 16.95 20.43 -2.27
C ALA A 11 17.53 19.59 -1.11
N ARG A 12 18.47 20.15 -0.32
CA ARG A 12 19.01 19.48 0.89
C ARG A 12 18.07 19.50 2.10
N ILE A 13 17.13 20.44 2.16
CA ILE A 13 16.13 20.54 3.25
C ILE A 13 14.89 19.70 2.95
N ILE A 14 14.55 19.50 1.67
CA ILE A 14 13.35 18.75 1.24
C ILE A 14 13.66 17.27 0.91
N ALA A 15 14.89 16.92 0.48
CA ALA A 15 15.24 15.53 0.18
C ALA A 15 14.98 14.49 1.30
N PRO A 16 15.09 14.81 2.61
CA PRO A 16 14.70 13.87 3.67
C PRO A 16 13.19 13.68 3.81
N PHE A 17 12.37 14.56 3.23
CA PHE A 17 10.90 14.54 3.32
C PHE A 17 10.23 13.94 2.06
N LEU A 18 11.00 13.56 1.04
CA LEU A 18 10.49 12.97 -0.22
C LEU A 18 11.05 11.56 -0.52
N SER A 19 11.57 10.84 0.48
CA SER A 19 11.92 9.41 0.33
C SER A 19 11.34 8.65 1.51
N MET A 20 10.02 8.53 1.54
CA MET A 20 9.38 7.42 2.24
C MET A 20 9.18 6.30 1.22
N ASP A 21 10.27 5.68 0.79
CA ASP A 21 10.22 4.59 -0.21
C ASP A 21 9.64 3.30 0.41
N HIS A 22 9.46 3.25 1.73
CA HIS A 22 8.85 2.13 2.44
C HIS A 22 8.29 2.50 3.83
N PRO A 23 7.32 1.74 4.38
CA PRO A 23 6.91 1.85 5.78
C PRO A 23 8.01 1.35 6.73
N ASN A 24 7.76 1.35 8.03
CA ASN A 24 8.61 0.60 8.97
C ASN A 24 8.64 -0.88 8.54
N LEU A 25 9.84 -1.44 8.40
CA LEU A 25 10.04 -2.82 7.96
C LEU A 25 10.44 -3.71 9.14
N TYR A 26 9.54 -4.60 9.49
CA TYR A 26 9.67 -5.55 10.59
C TYR A 26 10.18 -6.90 10.09
N ARG A 27 11.08 -7.52 10.85
CA ARG A 27 11.59 -8.86 10.56
C ARG A 27 11.93 -9.63 11.83
N ALA A 28 11.68 -10.93 11.83
CA ALA A 28 12.20 -11.85 12.83
C ALA A 28 13.70 -12.08 12.62
N GLY A 29 14.48 -11.83 13.66
CA GLY A 29 15.92 -12.07 13.71
C GLY A 29 16.30 -12.96 14.89
N ASN A 30 17.42 -12.65 15.53
CA ASN A 30 17.76 -13.19 16.85
C ASN A 30 18.02 -12.05 17.85
N THR A 31 18.54 -12.35 19.03
CA THR A 31 18.75 -11.33 20.07
C THR A 31 19.85 -10.30 19.73
N THR A 32 20.67 -10.56 18.71
CA THR A 32 21.88 -9.78 18.38
C THR A 32 21.90 -9.22 16.96
N SER A 33 21.00 -9.64 16.07
CA SER A 33 20.94 -9.21 14.67
C SER A 33 19.54 -9.42 14.06
N ALA A 34 19.16 -8.51 13.16
CA ALA A 34 17.96 -8.59 12.32
C ALA A 34 18.06 -9.68 11.23
N ARG A 35 19.28 -10.15 10.92
CA ARG A 35 19.55 -11.19 9.93
C ARG A 35 19.01 -10.85 8.53
N PHE A 36 19.22 -9.60 8.10
CA PHE A 36 18.97 -9.21 6.71
C PHE A 36 19.90 -9.95 5.75
N ASP A 37 21.14 -10.20 6.15
CA ASP A 37 22.18 -10.92 5.39
C ASP A 37 21.99 -12.45 5.34
N ASN A 38 21.00 -12.99 6.05
CA ASN A 38 20.71 -14.43 6.04
C ASN A 38 19.91 -14.85 4.79
N LEU A 39 20.49 -14.57 3.62
CA LEU A 39 19.92 -14.82 2.29
C LEU A 39 20.08 -16.29 1.90
N ARG A 40 18.97 -17.02 1.82
CA ARG A 40 18.94 -18.43 1.42
C ARG A 40 18.90 -18.57 -0.11
N PRO A 41 19.29 -19.72 -0.68
CA PRO A 41 19.27 -19.93 -2.13
C PRO A 41 17.91 -19.68 -2.79
N GLN A 42 16.81 -19.97 -2.10
CA GLN A 42 15.44 -19.75 -2.60
C GLN A 42 14.90 -18.34 -2.37
N ASP A 43 15.62 -17.49 -1.64
CA ASP A 43 15.12 -16.15 -1.33
C ASP A 43 15.27 -15.21 -2.51
N ILE A 44 16.24 -15.42 -3.40
CA ILE A 44 16.42 -14.61 -4.62
C ILE A 44 17.10 -15.43 -5.71
N ASP A 45 16.67 -15.24 -6.95
CA ASP A 45 17.30 -15.88 -8.11
C ASP A 45 18.68 -15.30 -8.39
N VAL A 46 19.63 -16.20 -8.64
CA VAL A 46 21.01 -15.87 -9.01
C VAL A 46 21.25 -16.43 -10.40
N ASP A 47 21.63 -15.58 -11.34
CA ASP A 47 21.91 -16.02 -12.70
C ASP A 47 23.17 -16.92 -12.75
N LYS A 48 23.36 -17.57 -13.90
CA LYS A 48 24.50 -18.46 -14.16
C LYS A 48 25.88 -17.81 -13.94
N ASP A 49 25.95 -16.47 -13.98
CA ASP A 49 27.17 -15.70 -13.83
C ASP A 49 27.34 -15.17 -12.39
N GLY A 50 26.45 -15.57 -11.47
CA GLY A 50 26.51 -15.22 -10.04
C GLY A 50 25.96 -13.83 -9.71
N PHE A 51 25.12 -13.24 -10.57
CA PHE A 51 24.48 -11.94 -10.32
C PHE A 51 23.03 -12.08 -9.88
N VAL A 52 22.60 -11.15 -9.04
CA VAL A 52 21.19 -10.90 -8.73
C VAL A 52 20.71 -9.73 -9.59
N ASN A 53 19.50 -9.84 -10.15
CA ASN A 53 18.92 -8.85 -11.05
C ASN A 53 17.82 -8.04 -10.34
N PRO A 54 17.64 -6.75 -10.68
CA PRO A 54 16.55 -5.95 -10.14
C PRO A 54 15.20 -6.41 -10.69
N GLY A 55 14.13 -6.19 -9.93
CA GLY A 55 12.76 -6.51 -10.35
C GLY A 55 12.44 -8.00 -10.51
N GLY A 56 13.34 -8.89 -10.08
CA GLY A 56 13.08 -10.33 -10.06
C GLY A 56 12.12 -10.74 -8.94
N ASP A 57 11.63 -11.97 -8.99
CA ASP A 57 10.92 -12.59 -7.88
C ASP A 57 11.91 -12.90 -6.74
N GLY A 58 11.62 -12.40 -5.54
CA GLY A 58 12.39 -12.70 -4.33
C GLY A 58 13.23 -11.54 -3.79
N GLY A 59 13.74 -11.71 -2.59
CA GLY A 59 14.44 -10.71 -1.81
C GLY A 59 14.40 -11.08 -0.34
N ILE A 60 14.79 -10.16 0.52
CA ILE A 60 14.66 -10.36 1.96
C ILE A 60 13.27 -9.94 2.41
N SER A 61 12.48 -10.92 2.84
CA SER A 61 11.15 -10.70 3.41
C SER A 61 11.17 -9.82 4.66
N THR A 62 10.31 -8.81 4.64
CA THR A 62 10.02 -7.90 5.74
C THR A 62 8.52 -7.64 5.76
N PHE A 63 8.01 -7.02 6.82
CA PHE A 63 6.59 -6.72 6.95
C PHE A 63 6.36 -5.28 7.39
N SER A 64 5.24 -4.67 7.00
CA SER A 64 4.86 -3.32 7.42
C SER A 64 4.40 -3.24 8.87
N ASN A 65 4.06 -4.40 9.46
CA ASN A 65 3.62 -4.52 10.84
C ASN A 65 4.42 -5.61 11.56
N LYS A 66 4.59 -5.47 12.87
CA LYS A 66 5.08 -6.56 13.70
C LYS A 66 4.04 -7.67 13.73
N ARG A 67 4.44 -8.90 13.40
CA ARG A 67 3.56 -10.05 13.53
C ARG A 67 3.32 -10.41 15.01
N ALA A 68 2.08 -10.80 15.34
CA ALA A 68 1.67 -11.09 16.71
C ALA A 68 2.49 -12.23 17.34
N GLU A 69 2.86 -13.23 16.54
CA GLU A 69 3.64 -14.39 16.98
C GLU A 69 5.14 -14.09 17.19
N TRP A 70 5.63 -12.92 16.79
CA TRP A 70 7.04 -12.57 16.93
C TRP A 70 7.36 -11.99 18.31
N PRO A 71 8.31 -12.59 19.06
CA PRO A 71 8.74 -12.02 20.33
C PRO A 71 9.48 -10.70 20.13
N ASP A 72 9.17 -9.69 20.94
CA ASP A 72 9.77 -8.34 20.86
C ASP A 72 11.30 -8.39 20.89
N ARG A 73 11.88 -9.22 21.77
CA ARG A 73 13.34 -9.41 21.95
C ARG A 73 14.08 -10.02 20.76
N THR A 74 13.36 -10.52 19.76
CA THR A 74 13.91 -11.08 18.51
C THR A 74 13.31 -10.42 17.28
N THR A 75 12.47 -9.41 17.46
CA THR A 75 11.89 -8.63 16.37
C THR A 75 12.76 -7.40 16.15
N TRP A 76 13.04 -7.09 14.89
CA TRP A 76 13.82 -5.93 14.49
C TRP A 76 13.02 -5.06 13.54
N VAL A 77 13.25 -3.76 13.64
CA VAL A 77 12.58 -2.72 12.84
C VAL A 77 13.64 -1.92 12.12
N LEU A 78 13.51 -1.84 10.80
CA LEU A 78 14.15 -0.82 9.99
C LEU A 78 13.13 0.30 9.80
N LYS A 79 13.39 1.46 10.40
CA LYS A 79 12.44 2.57 10.37
C LYS A 79 12.22 3.10 8.96
N SER A 80 11.03 3.60 8.63
CA SER A 80 10.71 4.25 7.35
C SER A 80 11.68 5.40 7.03
N SER A 81 12.05 6.17 8.05
CA SER A 81 13.05 7.24 7.95
C SER A 81 14.50 6.78 7.74
N THR A 82 14.79 5.48 7.88
CA THR A 82 16.14 4.95 7.72
C THR A 82 16.40 4.65 6.24
N PRO A 83 17.29 5.38 5.56
CA PRO A 83 17.54 5.13 4.15
C PRO A 83 18.18 3.76 3.95
N LEU A 84 17.71 3.06 2.91
CA LEU A 84 18.32 1.82 2.44
C LEU A 84 19.77 2.07 1.98
N VAL A 85 20.57 1.00 1.96
CA VAL A 85 21.94 1.06 1.41
C VAL A 85 21.84 1.27 -0.11
N PRO A 86 22.64 2.17 -0.72
CA PRO A 86 22.62 2.36 -2.16
C PRO A 86 22.73 1.05 -2.92
N GLY A 87 21.86 0.85 -3.91
CA GLY A 87 21.74 -0.42 -4.63
C GLY A 87 20.67 -1.37 -4.06
N LEU A 88 19.97 -1.00 -2.98
CA LEU A 88 18.80 -1.69 -2.48
C LEU A 88 17.53 -0.85 -2.69
N ILE A 89 16.41 -1.53 -2.88
CA ILE A 89 15.06 -0.97 -2.89
C ILE A 89 14.14 -1.84 -2.03
N ALA A 90 13.12 -1.25 -1.42
CA ALA A 90 12.04 -2.00 -0.79
C ALA A 90 10.83 -1.96 -1.73
N SER A 91 10.32 -3.14 -2.07
CA SER A 91 9.14 -3.30 -2.94
C SER A 91 8.03 -3.99 -2.17
N LYS A 92 6.80 -3.52 -2.36
CA LYS A 92 5.63 -4.15 -1.75
C LYS A 92 5.30 -5.44 -2.51
N ASP A 93 5.27 -6.57 -1.83
CA ASP A 93 4.79 -7.82 -2.43
C ASP A 93 3.26 -7.81 -2.40
N LEU A 94 2.65 -7.52 -3.55
CA LEU A 94 1.20 -7.38 -3.66
C LEU A 94 0.44 -8.70 -3.42
N ARG A 95 1.14 -9.84 -3.40
CA ARG A 95 0.56 -11.18 -3.18
C ARG A 95 0.30 -11.49 -1.71
N VAL A 96 1.01 -10.84 -0.78
CA VAL A 96 0.96 -11.15 0.65
C VAL A 96 0.83 -9.87 1.46
N ASP A 97 -0.15 -9.82 2.35
CA ASP A 97 -0.44 -8.59 3.10
C ASP A 97 0.66 -8.15 4.03
N GLY A 98 0.86 -6.84 4.00
CA GLY A 98 1.94 -6.17 4.70
C GLY A 98 3.31 -6.72 4.34
N HIS A 99 3.49 -7.56 3.32
CA HIS A 99 4.77 -8.14 2.97
C HIS A 99 5.54 -7.20 2.05
N TRP A 100 6.81 -7.02 2.37
CA TRP A 100 7.74 -6.18 1.63
C TRP A 100 9.02 -6.97 1.38
N LEU A 101 9.60 -6.80 0.20
CA LEU A 101 10.86 -7.39 -0.18
C LEU A 101 11.91 -6.29 -0.24
N ILE A 102 13.01 -6.47 0.48
CA ILE A 102 14.23 -5.71 0.18
C ILE A 102 14.94 -6.45 -0.96
N GLN A 103 15.15 -5.76 -2.08
CA GLN A 103 15.65 -6.30 -3.34
C GLN A 103 16.83 -5.45 -3.86
N PRO A 104 17.66 -5.97 -4.78
CA PRO A 104 18.61 -5.14 -5.51
C PRO A 104 17.88 -4.13 -6.39
N SER A 105 18.29 -2.85 -6.35
CA SER A 105 17.78 -1.82 -7.25
C SER A 105 18.51 -1.80 -8.61
N GLN A 106 19.62 -2.52 -8.71
CA GLN A 106 20.42 -2.70 -9.93
C GLN A 106 21.11 -4.06 -9.93
N ARG A 107 21.50 -4.55 -11.12
CA ARG A 107 22.20 -5.83 -11.24
C ARG A 107 23.53 -5.79 -10.48
N MET A 108 23.76 -6.76 -9.60
CA MET A 108 24.99 -6.83 -8.79
C MET A 108 25.39 -8.28 -8.47
N LYS A 109 26.65 -8.51 -8.07
CA LYS A 109 27.07 -9.83 -7.59
C LYS A 109 26.32 -10.20 -6.33
N ARG A 110 25.99 -11.49 -6.16
CA ARG A 110 25.31 -11.99 -4.97
C ARG A 110 26.01 -11.58 -3.67
N ASP A 111 27.34 -11.66 -3.63
CA ASP A 111 28.10 -11.31 -2.43
C ASP A 111 28.00 -9.81 -2.10
N ALA A 112 28.04 -8.93 -3.11
CA ALA A 112 27.82 -7.49 -2.91
C ALA A 112 26.41 -7.19 -2.38
N TYR A 113 25.41 -7.94 -2.85
CA TYR A 113 24.05 -7.83 -2.32
C TYR A 113 23.97 -8.27 -0.85
N VAL A 114 24.62 -9.39 -0.49
CA VAL A 114 24.71 -9.85 0.91
C VAL A 114 25.44 -8.83 1.79
N ASP A 115 26.52 -8.21 1.29
CA ASP A 115 27.24 -7.16 2.02
C ASP A 115 26.35 -5.93 2.27
N HIS A 116 25.58 -5.48 1.27
CA HIS A 116 24.61 -4.41 1.46
C HIS A 116 23.52 -4.76 2.49
N LEU A 117 23.02 -6.01 2.48
CA LEU A 117 22.06 -6.48 3.48
C LEU A 117 22.69 -6.55 4.88
N LYS A 118 23.96 -6.91 4.98
CA LYS A 118 24.70 -6.92 6.24
C LYS A 118 24.81 -5.53 6.85
N ASP A 119 25.02 -4.51 6.02
CA ASP A 119 25.04 -3.12 6.45
C ASP A 119 23.69 -2.68 7.02
N LEU A 120 22.56 -3.17 6.49
CA LEU A 120 21.23 -2.89 7.06
C LEU A 120 21.06 -3.42 8.49
N ASN A 121 21.72 -4.52 8.87
CA ASN A 121 21.66 -5.02 10.24
C ASN A 121 22.11 -3.98 11.27
N SER A 122 23.10 -3.14 10.91
CA SER A 122 23.60 -2.08 11.79
C SER A 122 22.64 -0.90 11.94
N LYS A 123 21.72 -0.73 10.98
CA LYS A 123 20.74 0.35 10.94
C LYS A 123 19.40 -0.02 11.59
N ALA A 124 19.12 -1.31 11.74
CA ALA A 124 17.89 -1.79 12.36
C ALA A 124 17.97 -1.74 13.88
N VAL A 125 16.83 -1.47 14.51
CA VAL A 125 16.68 -1.38 15.96
C VAL A 125 15.81 -2.55 16.43
N ARG A 126 16.20 -3.17 17.54
CA ARG A 126 15.39 -4.23 18.15
C ARG A 126 14.10 -3.64 18.72
N TYR A 127 12.97 -4.28 18.48
CA TYR A 127 11.64 -3.73 18.78
C TYR A 127 11.46 -3.39 20.27
N ASP A 128 11.93 -4.27 21.17
CA ASP A 128 11.92 -4.06 22.63
C ASP A 128 12.81 -2.89 23.12
N ARG A 129 13.59 -2.27 22.23
CA ARG A 129 14.44 -1.11 22.51
C ARG A 129 13.91 0.18 21.89
N LEU A 130 12.79 0.11 21.17
CA LEU A 130 12.14 1.32 20.68
C LEU A 130 11.51 2.07 21.86
N PRO A 131 11.62 3.41 21.89
CA PRO A 131 10.91 4.20 22.88
C PRO A 131 9.39 4.01 22.71
N PRO A 132 8.59 3.97 23.80
CA PRO A 132 7.15 3.69 23.73
C PRO A 132 6.36 4.59 22.76
N LYS A 133 6.80 5.84 22.61
CA LYS A 133 6.19 6.80 21.68
C LYS A 133 6.32 6.37 20.21
N GLU A 134 7.45 5.76 19.84
CA GLU A 134 7.69 5.30 18.46
C GLU A 134 6.97 3.98 18.15
N VAL A 135 6.66 3.17 19.15
CA VAL A 135 5.85 1.96 18.96
C VAL A 135 4.41 2.34 18.55
N VAL A 136 3.84 3.37 19.18
CA VAL A 136 2.49 3.87 18.88
C VAL A 136 2.46 4.60 17.54
N GLU A 137 3.49 5.41 17.21
CA GLU A 137 3.57 6.10 15.92
C GLU A 137 3.77 5.12 14.75
N ALA A 138 4.56 4.06 14.95
CA ALA A 138 4.81 3.04 13.93
C ALA A 138 3.58 2.18 13.60
N GLU A 139 2.63 2.05 14.53
CA GLU A 139 1.33 1.40 14.32
C GLU A 139 0.25 2.38 13.81
N SER A 140 0.51 3.69 13.87
CA SER A 140 -0.48 4.75 13.63
C SER A 140 -0.34 5.45 12.28
N GLU A 141 0.68 5.20 11.45
CA GLU A 141 0.85 5.96 10.19
C GLU A 141 -0.18 5.61 9.10
N VAL A 142 -0.90 4.50 9.24
CA VAL A 142 -2.09 4.19 8.41
C VAL A 142 -3.32 5.01 8.87
N SER A 143 -3.27 5.65 10.04
CA SER A 143 -4.42 6.21 10.77
C SER A 143 -4.90 7.61 10.34
N VAL A 144 -4.34 8.26 9.33
CA VAL A 144 -4.82 9.60 8.93
C VAL A 144 -5.05 9.66 7.42
N LEU A 145 -6.07 8.95 6.95
CA LEU A 145 -6.77 9.38 5.74
C LEU A 145 -7.62 10.59 6.10
N ALA A 146 -7.67 11.56 5.20
CA ALA A 146 -8.67 12.60 5.31
C ALA A 146 -10.04 11.99 4.98
N ALA A 147 -11.10 12.48 5.63
CA ALA A 147 -12.44 12.02 5.30
C ALA A 147 -12.87 12.43 3.89
N GLN A 148 -12.23 13.46 3.32
CA GLN A 148 -12.48 13.97 1.98
C GLN A 148 -11.17 14.26 1.26
N SER A 149 -11.13 13.91 -0.03
CA SER A 149 -10.02 14.18 -0.93
C SER A 149 -9.93 15.67 -1.28
N ALA A 150 -8.71 16.20 -1.30
CA ALA A 150 -8.38 17.52 -1.82
C ALA A 150 -7.89 17.47 -3.28
N ASN A 151 -7.91 16.30 -3.92
CA ASN A 151 -7.45 16.11 -5.29
C ASN A 151 -8.26 16.96 -6.29
N ALA A 152 -7.60 17.53 -7.29
CA ALA A 152 -8.25 18.37 -8.29
C ALA A 152 -9.16 17.56 -9.23
N ASP A 153 -8.79 16.30 -9.51
CA ASP A 153 -9.57 15.43 -10.38
C ASP A 153 -10.85 14.95 -9.68
N ARG A 154 -11.99 15.10 -10.36
CA ARG A 154 -13.29 14.71 -9.79
C ARG A 154 -13.38 13.20 -9.61
N ALA A 155 -12.91 12.42 -10.58
CA ALA A 155 -13.05 10.96 -10.54
C ALA A 155 -12.22 10.37 -9.38
N THR A 156 -10.99 10.85 -9.20
CA THR A 156 -10.13 10.49 -8.08
C THR A 156 -10.77 10.83 -6.74
N ARG A 157 -11.37 12.02 -6.59
CA ARG A 157 -12.06 12.41 -5.34
C ARG A 157 -13.18 11.44 -4.98
N PHE A 158 -13.99 11.03 -5.95
CA PHE A 158 -15.11 10.11 -5.72
C PHE A 158 -14.62 8.74 -5.25
N VAL A 159 -13.62 8.17 -5.92
CA VAL A 159 -13.07 6.87 -5.52
C VAL A 159 -12.37 6.98 -4.17
N TYR A 160 -11.53 8.00 -3.95
CA TYR A 160 -10.89 8.23 -2.66
C TYR A 160 -11.89 8.31 -1.53
N ASN A 161 -12.94 9.12 -1.66
CA ASN A 161 -13.92 9.34 -0.59
C ASN A 161 -14.65 8.03 -0.24
N ALA A 162 -14.97 7.20 -1.24
CA ALA A 162 -15.55 5.88 -1.01
C ALA A 162 -14.57 4.95 -0.26
N LEU A 163 -13.30 4.88 -0.69
CA LEU A 163 -12.27 4.08 -0.01
C LEU A 163 -12.03 4.55 1.44
N ALA A 164 -11.90 5.86 1.64
CA ALA A 164 -11.72 6.46 2.95
C ALA A 164 -12.91 6.18 3.87
N ALA A 165 -14.14 6.26 3.36
CA ALA A 165 -15.34 5.91 4.12
C ALA A 165 -15.34 4.43 4.55
N VAL A 166 -14.94 3.51 3.68
CA VAL A 166 -14.81 2.08 4.00
C VAL A 166 -13.85 1.87 5.17
N VAL A 167 -12.68 2.51 5.11
CA VAL A 167 -11.66 2.42 6.16
C VAL A 167 -12.12 3.05 7.47
N HIS A 168 -12.62 4.28 7.43
CA HIS A 168 -13.01 5.02 8.64
C HIS A 168 -14.21 4.40 9.36
N LYS A 169 -15.22 3.95 8.60
CA LYS A 169 -16.46 3.39 9.16
C LYS A 169 -16.39 1.88 9.34
N ARG A 170 -15.28 1.23 8.95
CA ARG A 170 -15.13 -0.24 8.91
C ARG A 170 -16.31 -0.90 8.23
N VAL A 171 -16.62 -0.42 7.03
CA VAL A 171 -17.77 -0.92 6.23
C VAL A 171 -17.54 -2.39 5.93
N PRO A 172 -18.40 -3.31 6.38
CA PRO A 172 -18.19 -4.73 6.18
C PRO A 172 -18.11 -5.10 4.70
N VAL A 173 -17.04 -5.81 4.34
CA VAL A 173 -16.86 -6.47 3.05
C VAL A 173 -16.64 -7.96 3.32
N ASP A 174 -17.26 -8.82 2.52
CA ASP A 174 -17.18 -10.27 2.74
C ASP A 174 -15.73 -10.77 2.66
N GLU A 175 -15.39 -11.69 3.55
CA GLU A 175 -14.05 -12.28 3.71
C GLU A 175 -12.89 -11.31 4.03
N TRP A 176 -13.16 -10.02 4.26
CA TRP A 176 -12.09 -9.04 4.57
C TRP A 176 -11.68 -9.08 6.04
N ASP A 177 -10.37 -9.00 6.27
CA ASP A 177 -9.74 -8.82 7.58
C ASP A 177 -9.13 -7.42 7.75
N GLU A 178 -8.46 -7.18 8.87
CA GLU A 178 -7.87 -5.86 9.15
C GLU A 178 -6.81 -5.41 8.15
N ASN A 179 -6.08 -6.35 7.56
CA ASN A 179 -5.05 -6.05 6.58
C ASN A 179 -5.67 -5.56 5.27
N ASP A 180 -6.86 -6.04 4.93
CA ASP A 180 -7.58 -5.63 3.73
C ASP A 180 -8.00 -4.15 3.82
N TYR A 181 -8.45 -3.70 4.99
CA TYR A 181 -8.71 -2.26 5.23
C TYR A 181 -7.42 -1.43 5.22
N GLU A 182 -6.30 -1.93 5.76
CA GLU A 182 -5.01 -1.25 5.64
C GLU A 182 -4.58 -1.13 4.17
N TYR A 183 -4.82 -2.17 3.37
CA TYR A 183 -4.53 -2.15 1.94
C TYR A 183 -5.37 -1.09 1.21
N ILE A 184 -6.68 -1.00 1.50
CA ILE A 184 -7.54 0.07 0.98
C ILE A 184 -7.03 1.45 1.41
N ALA A 185 -6.59 1.60 2.65
CA ALA A 185 -6.06 2.86 3.13
C ALA A 185 -4.81 3.28 2.36
N LEU A 186 -3.94 2.34 2.03
CA LEU A 186 -2.76 2.58 1.20
C LEU A 186 -3.15 2.97 -0.24
N LEU A 187 -4.15 2.32 -0.84
CA LEU A 187 -4.65 2.69 -2.17
C LEU A 187 -5.25 4.10 -2.18
N ALA A 188 -6.06 4.44 -1.17
CA ALA A 188 -6.64 5.77 -1.04
C ALA A 188 -5.54 6.84 -0.91
N ARG A 189 -4.54 6.62 -0.04
CA ARG A 189 -3.42 7.55 0.10
C ARG A 189 -2.65 7.74 -1.21
N ALA A 190 -2.36 6.64 -1.92
CA ALA A 190 -1.64 6.68 -3.18
C ALA A 190 -2.43 7.39 -4.31
N LEU A 191 -3.76 7.30 -4.30
CA LEU A 191 -4.61 8.11 -5.17
C LEU A 191 -4.54 9.60 -4.84
N GLU A 192 -4.56 9.94 -3.55
CA GLU A 192 -4.58 11.33 -3.07
C GLU A 192 -3.27 12.06 -3.39
N ASP A 193 -2.14 11.41 -3.16
CA ASP A 193 -0.81 11.98 -3.41
C ASP A 193 -0.36 11.88 -4.88
N GLY A 194 -1.13 11.18 -5.72
CA GLY A 194 -0.88 11.01 -7.15
C GLY A 194 0.20 9.98 -7.50
N THR A 195 0.65 9.17 -6.53
CA THR A 195 1.60 8.06 -6.79
C THR A 195 0.93 6.85 -7.44
N LEU A 196 -0.41 6.76 -7.38
CA LEU A 196 -1.22 5.79 -8.08
C LEU A 196 -2.21 6.51 -9.01
N GLU A 197 -2.12 6.26 -10.31
CA GLU A 197 -3.10 6.76 -11.26
C GLU A 197 -4.44 6.02 -11.12
N LEU A 198 -5.55 6.75 -11.17
CA LEU A 198 -6.88 6.16 -11.09
C LEU A 198 -7.12 5.08 -12.17
N SER A 199 -6.56 5.28 -13.38
CA SER A 199 -6.61 4.32 -14.49
C SER A 199 -6.14 2.91 -14.11
N ALA A 200 -5.21 2.80 -13.16
CA ALA A 200 -4.70 1.54 -12.63
C ALA A 200 -5.71 0.79 -11.76
N LEU A 201 -6.76 1.47 -11.27
CA LEU A 201 -7.84 0.89 -10.47
C LEU A 201 -9.12 0.59 -11.27
N LEU A 202 -9.26 1.15 -12.48
CA LEU A 202 -10.46 0.96 -13.30
C LEU A 202 -10.47 -0.39 -14.02
N TRP A 203 -11.66 -0.95 -14.22
CA TRP A 203 -11.85 -2.16 -15.01
C TRP A 203 -11.72 -1.90 -16.53
N GLY A 204 -11.18 -2.87 -17.28
CA GLY A 204 -11.05 -2.82 -18.73
C GLY A 204 -10.93 -4.23 -19.37
N PRO A 205 -11.48 -4.45 -20.58
CA PRO A 205 -11.69 -5.80 -21.13
C PRO A 205 -10.49 -6.51 -21.79
N GLU A 206 -9.34 -5.87 -22.07
CA GLU A 206 -8.27 -6.50 -22.88
C GLU A 206 -6.84 -6.40 -22.32
N GLY A 207 -6.07 -7.50 -22.47
CA GLY A 207 -4.71 -7.48 -23.04
C GLY A 207 -3.49 -7.61 -22.11
N GLU A 208 -2.91 -8.82 -22.08
CA GLU A 208 -1.56 -9.21 -21.61
C GLU A 208 -1.25 -9.18 -20.10
N ALA A 209 -1.40 -10.36 -19.50
CA ALA A 209 -0.52 -10.96 -18.50
C ALA A 209 -0.21 -10.20 -17.19
N ALA A 210 -0.94 -10.63 -16.16
CA ALA A 210 -0.40 -10.99 -14.84
C ALA A 210 -0.25 -9.92 -13.73
N GLU A 211 -0.40 -8.61 -13.99
CA GLU A 211 -0.52 -7.63 -12.89
C GLU A 211 -1.97 -7.28 -12.52
N TRP A 212 -2.93 -7.91 -13.21
CA TRP A 212 -4.30 -8.02 -12.75
C TRP A 212 -4.38 -8.85 -11.47
N LYS A 213 -4.96 -8.28 -10.40
CA LYS A 213 -6.19 -8.79 -9.77
C LYS A 213 -6.53 -8.04 -8.49
N ARG A 214 -5.53 -7.70 -7.66
CA ARG A 214 -5.83 -7.31 -6.29
C ARG A 214 -6.35 -5.88 -6.14
N ALA A 215 -5.59 -4.87 -6.55
CA ALA A 215 -5.97 -3.46 -6.33
C ALA A 215 -7.34 -3.11 -6.94
N LYS A 216 -7.60 -3.56 -8.17
CA LYS A 216 -8.88 -3.37 -8.87
C LYS A 216 -10.04 -4.09 -8.18
N ALA A 217 -9.86 -5.37 -7.83
CA ALA A 217 -10.87 -6.15 -7.10
C ALA A 217 -11.21 -5.49 -5.78
N PHE A 218 -10.18 -5.16 -5.01
CA PHE A 218 -10.32 -4.51 -3.71
C PHE A 218 -11.02 -3.16 -3.83
N THR A 219 -10.64 -2.34 -4.80
CA THR A 219 -11.29 -1.04 -5.05
C THR A 219 -12.76 -1.25 -5.43
N ALA A 220 -13.07 -2.16 -6.36
CA ALA A 220 -14.44 -2.44 -6.79
C ALA A 220 -15.30 -2.96 -5.62
N SER A 221 -14.79 -3.92 -4.83
CA SER A 221 -15.46 -4.45 -3.65
C SER A 221 -15.68 -3.39 -2.57
N ALA A 222 -14.67 -2.56 -2.28
CA ALA A 222 -14.80 -1.48 -1.30
C ALA A 222 -15.89 -0.48 -1.73
N VAL A 223 -15.85 -0.05 -3.00
CA VAL A 223 -16.78 0.95 -3.54
C VAL A 223 -18.19 0.37 -3.58
N ALA A 224 -18.38 -0.89 -3.97
CA ALA A 224 -19.68 -1.55 -3.91
C ALA A 224 -20.23 -1.62 -2.48
N ALA A 225 -19.40 -1.96 -1.48
CA ALA A 225 -19.81 -2.00 -0.09
C ALA A 225 -20.14 -0.61 0.48
N TYR A 226 -19.36 0.41 0.11
CA TYR A 226 -19.66 1.80 0.43
C TYR A 226 -21.04 2.21 -0.10
N MET A 227 -21.31 1.96 -1.38
CA MET A 227 -22.60 2.31 -1.99
C MET A 227 -23.76 1.57 -1.32
N ALA A 228 -23.60 0.29 -0.98
CA ALA A 228 -24.61 -0.48 -0.26
C ALA A 228 -24.89 0.09 1.14
N GLN A 229 -23.85 0.44 1.90
CA GLN A 229 -24.02 1.06 3.22
C GLN A 229 -24.70 2.43 3.12
N GLU A 230 -24.29 3.25 2.16
CA GLU A 230 -24.82 4.59 1.99
C GLU A 230 -26.29 4.56 1.56
N ALA A 231 -26.69 3.61 0.71
CA ALA A 231 -28.09 3.34 0.37
C ALA A 231 -28.95 3.04 1.59
N VAL A 232 -28.45 2.24 2.54
CA VAL A 232 -29.16 1.96 3.79
C VAL A 232 -29.27 3.22 4.65
N ARG A 233 -28.18 3.99 4.78
CA ARG A 233 -28.14 5.22 5.59
C ARG A 233 -29.12 6.26 5.08
N VAL A 234 -29.10 6.53 3.78
CA VAL A 234 -29.90 7.59 3.14
C VAL A 234 -31.37 7.21 3.17
N LYS A 235 -31.73 5.97 2.83
CA LYS A 235 -33.11 5.49 2.93
C LYS A 235 -33.68 5.58 4.35
N ALA A 236 -32.85 5.35 5.37
CA ALA A 236 -33.27 5.49 6.77
C ALA A 236 -33.55 6.95 7.18
N SER A 237 -33.01 7.94 6.45
CA SER A 237 -33.26 9.36 6.71
C SER A 237 -34.64 9.82 6.19
N GLY A 238 -35.15 9.19 5.14
CA GLY A 238 -36.40 9.58 4.47
C GLY A 238 -36.34 10.95 3.76
N ASN A 239 -35.14 11.45 3.47
CA ASN A 239 -34.94 12.72 2.76
C ASN A 239 -34.75 12.47 1.25
N GLU A 240 -35.72 12.91 0.44
CA GLU A 240 -35.72 12.73 -1.02
C GLU A 240 -34.53 13.42 -1.71
N ASP A 241 -34.06 14.54 -1.16
CA ASP A 241 -32.90 15.26 -1.70
C ASP A 241 -31.61 14.43 -1.50
N ASP A 242 -31.44 13.84 -0.31
CA ASP A 242 -30.29 12.98 -0.01
C ASP A 242 -30.33 11.69 -0.86
N GLU A 243 -31.52 11.14 -1.11
CA GLU A 243 -31.72 9.98 -1.99
C GLU A 243 -31.30 10.29 -3.43
N SER A 244 -31.64 11.47 -3.92
CA SER A 244 -31.30 11.93 -5.26
C SER A 244 -29.79 12.17 -5.43
N ASP A 245 -29.15 12.82 -4.46
CA ASP A 245 -27.71 13.05 -4.47
C ASP A 245 -26.93 11.74 -4.44
N MET A 246 -27.32 10.82 -3.55
CA MET A 246 -26.73 9.50 -3.48
C MET A 246 -26.90 8.71 -4.78
N ALA A 247 -28.08 8.74 -5.41
CA ALA A 247 -28.29 8.04 -6.68
C ALA A 247 -27.38 8.58 -7.79
N ASN A 248 -27.17 9.89 -7.85
CA ASN A 248 -26.25 10.52 -8.80
C ASN A 248 -24.80 10.10 -8.55
N ASP A 249 -24.37 10.08 -7.29
CA ASP A 249 -23.02 9.68 -6.90
C ASP A 249 -22.75 8.19 -7.19
N HIS A 250 -23.73 7.33 -6.90
CA HIS A 250 -23.64 5.90 -7.22
C HIS A 250 -23.58 5.66 -8.73
N ALA A 251 -24.45 6.30 -9.52
CA ALA A 251 -24.42 6.20 -10.97
C ALA A 251 -23.06 6.63 -11.55
N TYR A 252 -22.45 7.67 -10.98
CA TYR A 252 -21.11 8.12 -11.38
C TYR A 252 -20.03 7.07 -11.05
N LEU A 253 -20.06 6.48 -9.85
CA LEU A 253 -19.11 5.42 -9.44
C LEU A 253 -19.28 4.14 -10.28
N HIS A 254 -20.52 3.74 -10.56
CA HIS A 254 -20.85 2.61 -11.44
C HIS A 254 -20.25 2.81 -12.83
N ALA A 255 -20.45 3.97 -13.44
CA ALA A 255 -19.91 4.30 -14.75
C ALA A 255 -18.38 4.35 -14.74
N LEU A 256 -17.77 4.93 -13.70
CA LEU A 256 -16.33 5.10 -13.58
C LEU A 256 -15.60 3.75 -13.46
N LEU A 257 -16.09 2.87 -12.58
CA LEU A 257 -15.50 1.54 -12.34
C LEU A 257 -16.05 0.46 -13.28
N LYS A 258 -17.00 0.82 -14.14
CA LYS A 258 -17.72 -0.07 -15.06
C LYS A 258 -18.34 -1.27 -14.33
N LEU A 259 -19.00 -1.00 -13.21
CA LEU A 259 -19.66 -2.04 -12.40
C LEU A 259 -20.93 -2.58 -13.06
N ASP A 260 -21.43 -1.92 -14.11
CA ASP A 260 -22.57 -2.40 -14.90
C ASP A 260 -22.14 -3.25 -16.12
N ASP A 261 -20.83 -3.36 -16.36
CA ASP A 261 -20.32 -4.16 -17.46
C ASP A 261 -20.44 -5.65 -17.12
N ALA A 262 -21.15 -6.42 -17.96
CA ALA A 262 -21.39 -7.83 -17.73
C ALA A 262 -20.10 -8.68 -17.73
N GLU A 263 -19.02 -8.18 -18.33
CA GLU A 263 -17.71 -8.83 -18.28
C GLU A 263 -16.91 -8.44 -17.03
N ASN A 264 -17.36 -7.45 -16.27
CA ASN A 264 -16.77 -7.12 -14.99
C ASN A 264 -17.14 -8.19 -13.95
N PRO A 265 -16.18 -8.95 -13.40
CA PRO A 265 -16.48 -9.98 -12.40
C PRO A 265 -16.99 -9.41 -11.07
N PHE A 266 -16.86 -8.11 -10.86
CA PHE A 266 -17.42 -7.38 -9.72
C PHE A 266 -18.72 -6.65 -10.08
N SER A 267 -19.27 -6.91 -11.27
CA SER A 267 -20.59 -6.41 -11.57
C SER A 267 -21.58 -7.00 -10.57
N THR A 268 -22.14 -6.12 -9.75
CA THR A 268 -23.33 -6.48 -9.00
C THR A 268 -24.39 -6.65 -10.07
N VAL A 269 -24.76 -7.89 -10.39
CA VAL A 269 -25.97 -8.14 -11.17
C VAL A 269 -27.09 -7.51 -10.36
N VAL A 270 -27.48 -6.28 -10.73
CA VAL A 270 -28.64 -5.63 -10.17
C VAL A 270 -29.77 -6.55 -10.57
N ALA A 271 -30.27 -7.33 -9.62
CA ALA A 271 -31.52 -8.04 -9.80
C ALA A 271 -32.54 -6.93 -10.06
N SER A 272 -32.82 -6.71 -11.34
CA SER A 272 -33.77 -5.71 -11.79
C SER A 272 -35.04 -5.92 -10.99
N PRO A 273 -35.53 -4.92 -10.22
CA PRO A 273 -36.78 -5.09 -9.51
C PRO A 273 -37.83 -5.36 -10.58
N ALA A 274 -38.44 -6.54 -10.51
CA ALA A 274 -39.49 -6.95 -11.45
C ALA A 274 -40.54 -5.83 -11.52
N ALA A 275 -40.72 -5.29 -12.74
CA ALA A 275 -41.70 -4.26 -13.05
C ALA A 275 -43.14 -4.75 -12.82
#